data_AF-A0A3M1R1P9-F1
#
_entry.id   AF-A0A3M1R1P9-F1
#
_cell.length_a   1.000
_cell.length_b   1.000
_cell.length_c   1.000
_cell.angle_alpha   90.00
_cell.angle_beta   90.00
_cell.angle_gamma   90.00
#
_symmetry.space_group_name_H-M   'P 1'
#
loop_
_entity.id
_entity.type
_entity.pdbx_description
1 polymer ?
#
loop_
_entity_poly.entity_id
_entity_poly.type
_entity_poly.pdbx_seq_one_letter_code
_entity_poly.pdbx_strand_id
1 'polypeptide(L)'
;MIRRLRVEGETPSILAAFRQLIRKGSRYTSLMNSPGWGGCAWPSVVVLVVDPNGSSPACGGRVDLGATPCLRWLQMVEDQRQRERRRRQGFHRALRQLEAACRQTSYTDLERAGLVQVFEFTFELAWKCLRDHLLYEGFRVASPRETLRQGFASGLLEETEVEALLDALEKRNLLAHTYDEKTAEAAVQLIRDRFFPALRRVAASLESRGEDGG
;
A
#
# COMPACT_ATOMS: atom_id res chain seq x y z
N MET A 1 19.93 26.23 6.47
CA MET A 1 20.46 24.94 6.97
C MET A 1 19.80 24.64 8.31
N ILE A 2 18.66 23.94 8.33
CA ILE A 2 17.90 23.70 9.56
C ILE A 2 18.49 22.48 10.28
N ARG A 3 19.15 22.71 11.42
CA ARG A 3 19.69 21.66 12.28
C ARG A 3 18.70 21.41 13.43
N ARG A 4 18.08 20.24 13.41
CA ARG A 4 17.21 19.62 14.44
C ARG A 4 15.82 20.25 14.64
N LEU A 5 14.80 19.55 14.12
CA LEU A 5 13.42 19.62 14.59
C LEU A 5 13.22 18.57 15.69
N ARG A 6 12.78 18.99 16.87
CA ARG A 6 12.34 18.12 17.96
C ARG A 6 10.83 18.19 18.01
N VAL A 7 10.17 17.07 17.76
CA VAL A 7 8.72 16.92 17.90
C VAL A 7 8.51 16.12 19.19
N GLU A 8 7.99 16.75 20.24
CA GLU A 8 7.63 16.07 21.49
C GLU A 8 6.14 15.81 21.52
N GLY A 9 5.75 14.53 21.67
CA GLY A 9 4.37 14.15 22.00
C GLY A 9 3.46 13.70 20.85
N GLU A 10 3.97 13.40 19.65
CA GLU A 10 3.12 12.95 18.53
C GLU A 10 3.24 11.46 18.24
N THR A 11 2.11 10.82 17.94
CA THR A 11 2.06 9.42 17.52
C THR A 11 2.96 9.23 16.28
N PRO A 12 3.69 8.11 16.17
CA PRO A 12 4.65 7.85 15.10
C PRO A 12 4.12 8.08 13.67
N SER A 13 2.81 7.98 13.48
CA SER A 13 2.10 8.24 12.23
C SER A 13 2.15 9.68 11.73
N ILE A 14 2.11 10.67 12.63
CA ILE A 14 2.11 12.10 12.24
C ILE A 14 3.52 12.50 11.80
N LEU A 15 4.54 12.07 12.56
CA LEU A 15 5.94 12.22 12.20
C LEU A 15 6.31 11.53 10.88
N ALA A 16 5.75 10.34 10.60
CA ALA A 16 5.94 9.64 9.32
C ALA A 16 5.31 10.40 8.14
N ALA A 17 4.07 10.91 8.31
CA ALA A 17 3.39 11.72 7.31
C ALA A 17 4.12 13.05 7.03
N PHE A 18 4.62 13.70 8.10
CA PHE A 18 5.38 14.95 7.98
C PHE A 18 6.75 14.72 7.32
N ARG A 19 7.45 13.62 7.64
CA ARG A 19 8.70 13.21 6.97
C ARG A 19 8.49 12.90 5.48
N GLN A 20 7.37 12.28 5.10
CA GLN A 20 7.02 12.10 3.69
C GLN A 20 6.78 13.44 2.98
N LEU A 21 6.10 14.39 3.62
CA LEU A 21 5.89 15.75 3.11
C LEU A 21 7.22 16.49 2.87
N ILE A 22 8.17 16.39 3.81
CA ILE A 22 9.51 16.98 3.66
C ILE A 22 10.30 16.30 2.52
N ARG A 23 10.24 14.97 2.37
CA ARG A 23 10.87 14.26 1.25
C ARG A 23 10.26 14.62 -0.12
N LYS A 24 8.96 14.94 -0.18
CA LYS A 24 8.23 15.26 -1.42
C LYS A 24 8.27 16.75 -1.81
N GLY A 25 8.97 17.60 -1.04
CA GLY A 25 8.99 19.06 -1.14
C GLY A 25 9.49 19.71 -2.45
N SER A 26 9.69 18.95 -3.53
CA SER A 26 10.21 19.49 -4.80
C SER A 26 9.22 19.48 -5.98
N ARG A 27 8.02 18.89 -5.85
CA ARG A 27 7.08 18.73 -6.99
C ARG A 27 5.72 19.43 -6.88
N TYR A 28 5.38 20.03 -5.73
CA TYR A 28 4.06 20.65 -5.53
C TYR A 28 3.98 22.13 -5.90
N THR A 29 5.12 22.80 -6.14
CA THR A 29 5.16 24.23 -6.47
C THR A 29 4.61 24.55 -7.87
N SER A 30 4.69 23.64 -8.85
CA SER A 30 4.30 23.97 -10.25
C SER A 30 2.81 23.76 -10.58
N LEU A 31 2.06 22.98 -9.80
CA LEU A 31 0.62 22.76 -10.00
C LEU A 31 -0.26 23.89 -9.44
N MET A 32 0.33 24.87 -8.75
CA MET A 32 -0.39 25.96 -8.07
C MET A 32 -0.46 27.29 -8.86
N ASN A 33 0.09 27.35 -10.08
CA ASN A 33 0.10 28.56 -10.93
C ASN A 33 -0.98 28.58 -12.03
N SER A 34 -2.18 28.03 -11.77
CA SER A 34 -3.33 28.19 -12.67
C SER A 34 -4.17 29.41 -12.25
N PRO A 35 -4.39 30.39 -13.13
CA PRO A 35 -5.15 31.60 -12.81
C PRO A 35 -6.65 31.27 -12.76
N GLY A 36 -7.19 31.11 -11.55
CA GLY A 36 -8.62 30.80 -11.36
C GLY A 36 -9.05 30.51 -9.92
N TRP A 37 -8.10 30.31 -8.99
CA TRP A 37 -8.41 30.10 -7.58
C TRP A 37 -8.21 31.40 -6.81
N GLY A 38 -9.24 32.23 -6.82
CA GLY A 38 -9.34 33.39 -5.93
C GLY A 38 -9.38 32.95 -4.47
N GLY A 39 -8.46 33.47 -3.66
CA GLY A 39 -8.75 33.81 -2.26
C GLY A 39 -8.78 32.70 -1.22
N CYS A 40 -8.15 31.55 -1.41
CA CYS A 40 -7.97 30.56 -0.34
C CYS A 40 -6.48 30.37 -0.02
N ALA A 41 -6.00 31.09 0.99
CA ALA A 41 -4.69 30.87 1.60
C ALA A 41 -4.68 29.47 2.24
N TRP A 42 -4.01 28.51 1.60
CA TRP A 42 -3.56 27.29 2.26
C TRP A 42 -2.19 27.54 2.88
N PRO A 43 -1.88 26.89 4.01
CA PRO A 43 -0.77 27.28 4.84
C PRO A 43 0.55 26.98 4.12
N SER A 44 1.30 28.04 3.83
CA SER A 44 2.74 28.01 3.99
C SER A 44 3.03 27.27 5.29
N VAL A 45 3.81 26.19 5.21
CA VAL A 45 4.38 25.44 6.33
C VAL A 45 4.29 26.21 7.66
N VAL A 46 3.35 25.84 8.53
CA VAL A 46 3.31 26.38 9.89
C VAL A 46 4.38 25.64 10.67
N VAL A 47 5.56 26.24 10.77
CA VAL A 47 6.53 25.90 11.80
C VAL A 47 6.02 26.55 13.08
N LEU A 48 5.51 25.74 14.02
CA LEU A 48 5.24 26.21 15.37
C LEU A 48 6.57 26.51 16.06
N VAL A 49 6.95 27.78 16.12
CA VAL A 49 7.96 28.26 17.07
C VAL A 49 7.22 28.48 18.39
N VAL A 50 7.39 27.58 19.34
CA VAL A 50 6.98 27.84 20.73
C VAL A 50 8.04 28.76 21.34
N ASP A 51 7.68 30.01 21.56
CA ASP A 51 8.53 31.00 22.23
C ASP A 51 8.68 30.60 23.71
N PRO A 52 9.89 30.43 24.27
CA PRO A 52 10.08 29.98 25.65
C PRO A 52 9.56 30.94 26.72
N ASN A 53 9.13 32.16 26.36
CA ASN A 53 8.70 33.20 27.29
C ASN A 53 7.19 33.54 27.25
N GLY A 54 6.33 32.64 26.75
CA GLY A 54 4.90 32.63 27.11
C GLY A 54 4.08 33.89 26.78
N SER A 55 4.38 34.59 25.68
CA SER A 55 3.56 35.72 25.21
C SER A 55 2.61 35.26 24.11
N SER A 56 1.34 35.06 24.47
CA SER A 56 0.26 34.63 23.57
C SER A 56 -0.14 35.74 22.59
N PRO A 57 -0.24 35.50 21.26
CA PRO A 57 -0.87 36.46 20.38
C PRO A 57 -2.39 36.28 20.44
N ALA A 58 -3.06 37.29 21.02
CA ALA A 58 -4.50 37.44 20.96
C ALA A 58 -4.94 37.75 19.52
N CYS A 59 -5.66 36.82 18.89
CA CYS A 59 -6.60 37.10 17.80
C CYS A 59 -7.81 36.19 18.00
N GLY A 60 -8.89 36.79 18.53
CA GLY A 60 -10.16 36.14 18.73
C GLY A 60 -10.85 35.91 17.40
N GLY A 61 -10.97 34.63 17.03
CA GLY A 61 -11.86 34.14 16.00
C GLY A 61 -12.15 32.68 16.31
N ARG A 62 -13.41 32.34 16.54
CA ARG A 62 -13.84 30.95 16.72
C ARG A 62 -13.72 30.28 15.34
N VAL A 63 -12.54 29.71 15.05
CA VAL A 63 -12.35 28.88 13.86
C VAL A 63 -13.14 27.61 14.11
N ASP A 64 -14.18 27.40 13.31
CA ASP A 64 -14.97 26.17 13.36
C ASP A 64 -14.04 24.99 13.04
N LEU A 65 -13.64 24.25 14.08
CA LEU A 65 -12.70 23.14 13.99
C LEU A 65 -13.26 21.96 13.18
N GLY A 66 -14.51 22.04 12.71
CA GLY A 66 -15.15 21.02 11.88
C GLY A 66 -14.73 21.00 10.40
N ALA A 67 -13.99 22.00 9.89
CA ALA A 67 -13.75 22.11 8.46
C ALA A 67 -12.41 22.71 8.04
N THR A 68 -11.36 22.64 8.86
CA THR A 68 -10.04 23.06 8.36
C THR A 68 -9.53 22.05 7.34
N PRO A 69 -9.03 22.51 6.18
CA PRO A 69 -8.62 21.60 5.14
C PRO A 69 -7.45 20.66 5.51
N CYS A 70 -6.67 21.00 6.54
CA CYS A 70 -5.66 20.14 7.15
C CYS A 70 -6.26 18.94 7.91
N LEU A 71 -7.35 19.12 8.66
CA LEU A 71 -8.04 18.03 9.37
C LEU A 71 -8.68 17.05 8.37
N ARG A 72 -9.28 17.56 7.29
CA ARG A 72 -9.81 16.73 6.21
C ARG A 72 -8.71 15.91 5.51
N TRP A 73 -7.53 16.50 5.33
CA TRP A 73 -6.37 15.80 4.77
C TRP A 73 -5.83 14.72 5.71
N LEU A 74 -5.70 15.03 7.01
CA LEU A 74 -5.29 14.06 8.03
C LEU A 74 -6.27 12.88 8.11
N GLN A 75 -7.57 13.17 8.11
CA GLN A 75 -8.60 12.13 8.12
C GLN A 75 -8.54 11.26 6.86
N MET A 76 -8.36 11.87 5.69
CA MET A 76 -8.20 11.13 4.44
C MET A 76 -6.96 10.21 4.45
N VAL A 77 -5.82 10.66 5.00
CA VAL A 77 -4.60 9.85 5.12
C VAL A 77 -4.82 8.68 6.09
N GLU A 78 -5.49 8.91 7.21
CA GLU A 78 -5.82 7.86 8.17
C GLU A 78 -6.80 6.84 7.55
N ASP A 79 -7.82 7.28 6.82
CA ASP A 79 -8.76 6.40 6.13
C ASP A 79 -8.07 5.49 5.11
N GLN A 80 -7.09 6.02 4.35
CA GLN A 80 -6.28 5.22 3.42
C GLN A 80 -5.45 4.18 4.17
N ARG A 81 -4.83 4.55 5.29
CA ARG A 81 -4.05 3.63 6.13
C ARG A 81 -4.93 2.53 6.72
N GLN A 82 -6.14 2.86 7.18
CA GLN A 82 -7.11 1.89 7.67
C GLN A 82 -7.55 0.93 6.57
N ARG A 83 -7.79 1.43 5.35
CA ARG A 83 -8.15 0.61 4.18
C ARG A 83 -7.03 -0.35 3.79
N GLU A 84 -5.79 0.13 3.77
CA GLU A 84 -4.61 -0.70 3.53
C GLU A 84 -4.48 -1.79 4.60
N ARG A 85 -4.58 -1.43 5.89
CA ARG A 85 -4.52 -2.39 7.01
C ARG A 85 -5.56 -3.49 6.89
N ARG A 86 -6.83 -3.14 6.63
CA ARG A 86 -7.91 -4.11 6.44
C ARG A 86 -7.63 -5.04 5.27
N ARG A 87 -7.15 -4.51 4.14
CA ARG A 87 -6.82 -5.32 2.97
C ARG A 87 -5.64 -6.25 3.24
N ARG A 88 -4.62 -5.76 3.92
CA ARG A 88 -3.44 -6.54 4.33
C ARG A 88 -3.84 -7.72 5.22
N GLN A 89 -4.69 -7.48 6.23
CA GLN A 89 -5.24 -8.56 7.07
C GLN A 89 -5.99 -9.61 6.23
N GLY A 90 -6.82 -9.16 5.28
CA GLY A 90 -7.51 -10.04 4.33
C GLY A 90 -6.53 -10.87 3.49
N PHE A 91 -5.46 -10.24 2.98
CA PHE A 91 -4.40 -10.91 2.24
C PHE A 91 -3.69 -11.98 3.08
N HIS A 92 -3.28 -11.69 4.32
CA HIS A 92 -2.66 -12.71 5.18
C HIS A 92 -3.59 -13.89 5.48
N ARG A 93 -4.89 -13.63 5.66
CA ARG A 93 -5.87 -14.70 5.87
C ARG A 93 -6.00 -15.58 4.62
N ALA A 94 -6.10 -14.97 3.44
CA ALA A 94 -6.15 -15.67 2.16
C ALA A 94 -4.86 -16.49 1.91
N LEU A 95 -3.70 -15.90 2.21
CA LEU A 95 -2.40 -16.56 2.06
C LEU A 95 -2.25 -17.79 2.96
N ARG A 96 -2.74 -17.73 4.20
CA ARG A 96 -2.76 -18.92 5.09
C ARG A 96 -3.66 -20.04 4.56
N GLN A 97 -4.79 -19.67 3.95
CA GLN A 97 -5.67 -20.65 3.32
C GLN A 97 -5.00 -21.29 2.10
N LEU A 98 -4.32 -20.48 1.27
CA LEU A 98 -3.53 -20.97 0.14
C LEU A 98 -2.39 -21.89 0.59
N GLU A 99 -1.69 -21.53 1.67
CA GLU A 99 -0.64 -22.35 2.25
C GLU A 99 -1.17 -23.71 2.71
N ALA A 100 -2.32 -23.73 3.40
CA ALA A 100 -2.96 -24.98 3.81
C ALA A 100 -3.34 -25.86 2.61
N ALA A 101 -3.86 -25.25 1.53
CA ALA A 101 -4.15 -25.96 0.29
C ALA A 101 -2.88 -26.52 -0.35
N CYS A 102 -1.81 -25.73 -0.48
CA CYS A 102 -0.55 -26.12 -1.14
C CYS A 102 0.23 -27.22 -0.40
N ARG A 103 -0.04 -27.42 0.91
CA ARG A 103 0.58 -28.48 1.72
C ARG A 103 0.00 -29.86 1.45
N GLN A 104 -1.14 -29.97 0.77
CA GLN A 104 -1.72 -31.26 0.43
C GLN A 104 -0.86 -32.01 -0.60
N THR A 105 -0.79 -33.33 -0.45
CA THR A 105 -0.03 -34.22 -1.34
C THR A 105 -0.82 -34.68 -2.55
N SER A 106 -2.15 -34.73 -2.44
CA SER A 106 -3.08 -35.18 -3.48
C SER A 106 -4.34 -34.32 -3.45
N TYR A 107 -5.00 -34.16 -4.60
CA TYR A 107 -6.21 -33.36 -4.74
C TYR A 107 -7.26 -34.14 -5.52
N THR A 108 -8.50 -34.11 -5.05
CA THR A 108 -9.68 -34.39 -5.88
C THR A 108 -9.92 -33.24 -6.87
N ASP A 109 -10.73 -33.46 -7.90
CA ASP A 109 -11.02 -32.41 -8.90
C ASP A 109 -11.64 -31.15 -8.28
N LEU A 110 -12.51 -31.32 -7.28
CA LEU A 110 -13.09 -30.20 -6.54
C LEU A 110 -12.03 -29.45 -5.72
N GLU A 111 -11.07 -30.15 -5.13
CA GLU A 111 -9.97 -29.53 -4.38
C GLU A 111 -8.97 -28.84 -5.30
N ARG A 112 -8.70 -29.36 -6.50
CA ARG A 112 -7.90 -28.68 -7.54
C ARG A 112 -8.56 -27.35 -7.91
N ALA A 113 -9.86 -27.35 -8.21
CA ALA A 113 -10.61 -26.13 -8.51
C ALA A 113 -10.62 -25.17 -7.30
N GLY A 114 -10.78 -25.69 -6.09
CA GLY A 114 -10.71 -24.92 -4.85
C GLY A 114 -9.35 -24.25 -4.65
N LEU A 115 -8.24 -24.96 -4.88
CA LEU A 115 -6.89 -24.42 -4.78
C LEU A 115 -6.68 -23.28 -5.77
N VAL A 116 -7.10 -23.45 -7.03
CA VAL A 116 -6.99 -22.40 -8.05
C VAL A 116 -7.83 -21.19 -7.66
N GLN A 117 -9.07 -21.38 -7.22
CA GLN A 117 -9.92 -20.29 -6.74
C GLN A 117 -9.30 -19.54 -5.56
N VAL A 118 -8.71 -20.27 -4.61
CA VAL A 118 -7.99 -19.70 -3.46
C VAL A 118 -6.80 -18.89 -3.90
N PHE A 119 -6.03 -19.39 -4.86
CA PHE A 119 -4.94 -18.66 -5.45
C PHE A 119 -5.42 -17.36 -6.12
N GLU A 120 -6.47 -17.40 -6.94
CA GLU A 120 -6.96 -16.24 -7.68
C GLU A 120 -7.31 -15.07 -6.76
N PHE A 121 -8.13 -15.30 -5.73
CA PHE A 121 -8.49 -14.21 -4.82
C PHE A 121 -7.32 -13.79 -3.94
N THR A 122 -6.39 -14.70 -3.62
CA THR A 122 -5.18 -14.36 -2.84
C THR A 122 -4.26 -13.46 -3.65
N PHE A 123 -4.04 -13.78 -4.93
CA PHE A 123 -3.26 -12.97 -5.86
C PHE A 123 -3.90 -11.60 -6.08
N GLU A 124 -5.23 -11.56 -6.25
CA GLU A 124 -5.99 -10.31 -6.39
C GLU A 124 -5.82 -9.38 -5.17
N LEU A 125 -5.85 -9.96 -3.96
CA LEU A 125 -5.59 -9.22 -2.72
C LEU A 125 -4.14 -8.74 -2.64
N ALA A 126 -3.17 -9.56 -3.06
CA ALA A 126 -1.75 -9.26 -2.99
C ALA A 126 -1.38 -8.00 -3.81
N TRP A 127 -1.74 -7.97 -5.10
CA TRP A 127 -1.41 -6.81 -5.93
C TRP A 127 -2.21 -5.57 -5.51
N LYS A 128 -3.45 -5.72 -5.03
CA LYS A 128 -4.21 -4.59 -4.46
C LYS A 128 -3.59 -4.07 -3.17
N CYS A 129 -2.94 -4.92 -2.38
CA CYS A 129 -2.24 -4.52 -1.16
C CYS A 129 -0.95 -3.76 -1.51
N LEU A 130 -0.16 -4.29 -2.45
CA LEU A 130 1.01 -3.60 -3.01
C LEU A 130 0.64 -2.23 -3.58
N ARG A 131 -0.46 -2.14 -4.31
CA ARG A 131 -0.94 -0.88 -4.88
C ARG A 131 -1.24 0.15 -3.78
N ASP A 132 -1.96 -0.22 -2.74
CA ASP A 132 -2.29 0.71 -1.65
C ASP A 132 -1.02 1.16 -0.91
N HIS A 133 -0.06 0.26 -0.70
CA HIS A 133 1.23 0.59 -0.12
C HIS A 133 2.01 1.59 -0.99
N LEU A 134 2.11 1.34 -2.30
CA LEU A 134 2.77 2.22 -3.25
C LEU A 134 2.09 3.59 -3.35
N LEU A 135 0.74 3.62 -3.33
CA LEU A 135 -0.03 4.87 -3.27
C LEU A 135 0.29 5.67 -2.00
N TYR A 136 0.43 4.98 -0.85
CA TYR A 136 0.84 5.60 0.41
C TYR A 136 2.28 6.14 0.36
N GLU A 137 3.21 5.43 -0.29
CA GLU A 137 4.56 5.94 -0.55
C GLU A 137 4.57 7.14 -1.53
N GLY A 138 3.50 7.30 -2.32
CA GLY A 138 3.28 8.44 -3.22
C GLY A 138 3.48 8.11 -4.70
N PHE A 139 3.62 6.84 -5.05
CA PHE A 139 3.60 6.38 -6.42
C PHE A 139 2.17 6.40 -6.95
N ARG A 140 2.00 6.64 -8.26
CA ARG A 140 0.70 6.52 -8.92
C ARG A 140 0.74 5.28 -9.79
N VAL A 141 -0.02 4.27 -9.41
CA VAL A 141 -0.13 3.00 -10.13
C VAL A 141 -1.60 2.62 -10.28
N ALA A 142 -2.01 2.23 -11.49
CA ALA A 142 -3.41 1.96 -11.82
C ALA A 142 -3.67 0.48 -12.14
N SER A 143 -2.71 -0.20 -12.76
CA SER A 143 -2.88 -1.58 -13.22
C SER A 143 -2.10 -2.60 -12.37
N PRO A 144 -2.48 -3.90 -12.37
CA PRO A 144 -1.72 -4.96 -11.69
C PRO A 144 -0.28 -5.06 -12.22
N ARG A 145 -0.09 -5.02 -13.55
CA ARG A 145 1.24 -5.07 -14.18
C ARG A 145 2.12 -3.90 -13.76
N GLU A 146 1.57 -2.70 -13.76
CA GLU A 146 2.29 -1.50 -13.33
C GLU A 146 2.62 -1.54 -11.84
N THR A 147 1.70 -2.04 -11.02
CA THR A 147 1.92 -2.22 -9.57
C THR A 147 3.09 -3.17 -9.30
N LEU A 148 3.16 -4.31 -9.99
CA LEU A 148 4.25 -5.27 -9.84
C LEU A 148 5.60 -4.69 -10.29
N ARG A 149 5.63 -4.01 -11.44
CA ARG A 149 6.85 -3.34 -11.94
C ARG A 149 7.32 -2.22 -11.01
N GLN A 150 6.40 -1.45 -10.46
CA GLN A 150 6.74 -0.41 -9.48
C GLN A 150 7.18 -1.02 -8.14
N GLY A 151 6.65 -2.18 -7.77
CA GLY A 151 7.11 -2.97 -6.63
C GLY A 151 8.58 -3.37 -6.77
N PHE A 152 8.99 -3.84 -7.94
CA PHE A 152 10.40 -4.08 -8.26
C PHE A 152 11.24 -2.80 -8.14
N ALA A 153 10.82 -1.72 -8.81
CA ALA A 153 11.56 -0.46 -8.85
C ALA A 153 11.71 0.24 -7.48
N SER A 154 10.84 -0.08 -6.52
CA SER A 154 10.89 0.42 -5.13
C SER A 154 11.63 -0.52 -4.16
N GLY A 155 12.17 -1.64 -4.66
CA GLY A 155 12.82 -2.67 -3.84
C GLY A 155 11.86 -3.40 -2.91
N LEU A 156 10.56 -3.44 -3.22
CA LEU A 156 9.57 -4.26 -2.49
C LEU A 156 9.64 -5.72 -2.91
N LEU A 157 10.01 -5.95 -4.17
CA LEU A 157 10.05 -7.27 -4.79
C LEU A 157 11.37 -7.44 -5.51
N GLU A 158 11.86 -8.68 -5.51
CA GLU A 158 12.99 -9.11 -6.33
C GLU A 158 12.53 -9.48 -7.75
N GLU A 159 13.48 -9.58 -8.67
CA GLU A 159 13.23 -9.91 -10.08
C GLU A 159 12.44 -11.22 -10.24
N THR A 160 12.86 -12.26 -9.50
CA THR A 160 12.23 -13.60 -9.54
C THR A 160 10.77 -13.58 -9.09
N GLU A 161 10.44 -12.74 -8.12
CA GLU A 161 9.08 -12.60 -7.56
C GLU A 161 8.19 -11.85 -8.56
N VAL A 162 8.71 -10.80 -9.18
CA VAL A 162 7.98 -10.00 -10.18
C VAL A 162 7.72 -10.83 -11.43
N GLU A 163 8.71 -11.58 -11.91
CA GLU A 163 8.52 -12.50 -13.04
C GLU A 163 7.44 -13.54 -12.75
N ALA A 164 7.46 -14.16 -11.57
CA ALA A 164 6.44 -15.14 -11.18
C ALA A 164 5.03 -14.53 -11.15
N LEU A 165 4.87 -13.32 -10.62
CA LEU A 165 3.58 -12.65 -10.51
C LEU A 165 3.08 -12.10 -11.85
N LEU A 166 3.99 -11.67 -12.74
CA LEU A 166 3.64 -11.30 -14.11
C LEU A 166 3.22 -12.52 -14.93
N ASP A 167 3.91 -13.65 -14.76
CA ASP A 167 3.55 -14.92 -15.38
C ASP A 167 2.16 -15.40 -14.93
N ALA A 168 1.83 -15.22 -13.65
CA ALA A 168 0.49 -15.50 -13.15
C ALA A 168 -0.61 -14.66 -13.82
N LEU A 169 -0.33 -13.40 -14.19
CA LEU A 169 -1.29 -12.55 -14.93
C LEU A 169 -1.51 -13.05 -16.35
N GLU A 170 -0.45 -13.52 -17.01
CA GLU A 170 -0.52 -14.04 -18.38
C GLU A 170 -1.23 -15.40 -18.43
N LYS A 171 -0.95 -16.25 -17.44
CA LYS A 171 -1.56 -17.57 -17.30
C LYS A 171 -2.95 -17.55 -16.68
N ARG A 172 -3.59 -16.40 -16.47
CA ARG A 172 -4.95 -16.33 -15.91
C ARG A 172 -5.97 -17.15 -16.71
N ASN A 173 -5.84 -17.20 -18.05
CA ASN A 173 -6.72 -18.04 -18.87
C ASN A 173 -6.50 -19.53 -18.59
N LEU A 174 -5.25 -19.96 -18.40
CA LEU A 174 -4.92 -21.34 -18.00
C LEU A 174 -5.60 -21.70 -16.67
N LEU A 175 -5.59 -20.76 -15.72
CA LEU A 175 -6.23 -20.91 -14.41
C LEU A 175 -7.77 -20.91 -14.49
N ALA A 176 -8.35 -20.35 -15.55
CA ALA A 176 -9.81 -20.33 -15.73
C ALA A 176 -10.35 -21.61 -16.41
N HIS A 177 -9.50 -22.38 -17.10
CA HIS A 177 -9.88 -23.60 -17.82
C HIS A 177 -9.62 -24.89 -17.01
N THR A 178 -9.92 -24.87 -15.71
CA THR A 178 -9.64 -25.99 -14.78
C THR A 178 -10.53 -27.23 -14.94
N TYR A 179 -11.38 -27.29 -15.97
CA TYR A 179 -12.19 -28.48 -16.29
C TYR A 179 -11.41 -29.53 -17.09
N ASP A 180 -10.29 -29.15 -17.73
CA ASP A 180 -9.37 -30.10 -18.35
C ASP A 180 -8.34 -30.56 -17.32
N GLU A 181 -8.31 -31.87 -17.05
CA GLU A 181 -7.49 -32.47 -16.00
C GLU A 181 -5.99 -32.14 -16.16
N LYS A 182 -5.47 -32.18 -17.39
CA LYS A 182 -4.06 -31.83 -17.66
C LYS A 182 -3.77 -30.36 -17.37
N THR A 183 -4.71 -29.49 -17.70
CA THR A 183 -4.62 -28.06 -17.45
C THR A 183 -4.69 -27.75 -15.95
N ALA A 184 -5.56 -28.46 -15.22
CA ALA A 184 -5.70 -28.32 -13.77
C ALA A 184 -4.45 -28.77 -13.01
N GLU A 185 -3.82 -29.88 -13.41
CA GLU A 185 -2.56 -30.34 -12.80
C GLU A 185 -1.42 -29.36 -13.03
N ALA A 186 -1.27 -28.84 -14.25
CA ALA A 186 -0.28 -27.83 -14.57
C ALA A 186 -0.49 -26.53 -13.75
N ALA A 187 -1.75 -26.10 -13.59
CA ALA A 187 -2.10 -24.96 -12.75
C ALA A 187 -1.70 -25.17 -11.28
N VAL A 188 -2.02 -26.35 -10.70
CA VAL A 188 -1.66 -26.68 -9.32
C VAL A 188 -0.15 -26.66 -9.12
N GLN A 189 0.63 -27.25 -10.02
CA GLN A 189 2.10 -27.25 -9.95
C GLN A 189 2.65 -25.81 -9.98
N LEU A 190 2.21 -24.99 -10.94
CA LEU A 190 2.64 -23.59 -11.03
C LEU A 190 2.31 -22.78 -9.77
N ILE A 191 1.12 -22.98 -9.22
CA ILE A 191 0.70 -22.30 -8.00
C ILE A 191 1.61 -22.69 -6.84
N ARG A 192 1.89 -23.98 -6.65
CA ARG A 192 2.70 -24.48 -5.53
C ARG A 192 4.16 -24.06 -5.64
N ASP A 193 4.74 -24.21 -6.82
CA ASP A 193 6.20 -24.14 -6.99
C ASP A 193 6.68 -22.73 -7.31
N ARG A 194 5.84 -21.91 -7.96
CA ARG A 194 6.23 -20.59 -8.45
C ARG A 194 5.44 -19.45 -7.82
N PHE A 195 4.12 -19.53 -7.83
CA PHE A 195 3.29 -18.36 -7.46
C PHE A 195 3.10 -18.21 -5.95
N PHE A 196 2.88 -19.30 -5.22
CA PHE A 196 2.73 -19.28 -3.76
C PHE A 196 3.98 -18.75 -3.05
N PRO A 197 5.21 -19.19 -3.40
CA PRO A 197 6.43 -18.62 -2.85
C PRO A 197 6.54 -17.11 -3.11
N ALA A 198 6.23 -16.66 -4.34
CA ALA A 198 6.24 -15.23 -4.67
C ALA A 198 5.23 -14.43 -3.82
N LEU A 199 4.02 -14.95 -3.61
CA LEU A 199 3.02 -14.32 -2.74
C LEU A 199 3.45 -14.26 -1.27
N ARG A 200 4.16 -15.28 -0.77
CA ARG A 200 4.77 -15.23 0.57
C ARG A 200 5.81 -14.13 0.68
N ARG A 201 6.62 -13.92 -0.35
CA ARG A 201 7.64 -12.85 -0.37
C ARG A 201 7.00 -11.46 -0.37
N VAL A 202 5.92 -11.26 -1.14
CA VAL A 202 5.11 -10.04 -1.08
C VAL A 202 4.64 -9.75 0.35
N ALA A 203 4.10 -10.75 1.05
CA ALA A 203 3.65 -10.58 2.43
C ALA A 203 4.79 -10.19 3.37
N ALA A 204 5.93 -10.89 3.29
CA ALA A 204 7.11 -10.60 4.12
C ALA A 204 7.69 -9.19 3.85
N SER A 205 7.78 -8.76 2.60
CA SER A 205 8.23 -7.41 2.24
C SER A 205 7.31 -6.33 2.80
N LEU A 206 6.00 -6.53 2.73
CA LEU A 206 5.01 -5.60 3.28
C LEU A 206 5.02 -5.53 4.81
N GLU A 207 5.31 -6.65 5.48
CA GLU A 207 5.49 -6.71 6.94
C GLU A 207 6.72 -5.92 7.38
N SER A 208 7.88 -6.16 6.74
CA SER A 208 9.13 -5.48 7.10
C SER A 208 9.05 -3.95 7.01
N ARG A 209 8.23 -3.41 6.10
CA ARG A 209 8.03 -1.96 5.92
C ARG A 209 6.86 -1.39 6.72
N GLY A 210 6.07 -2.24 7.36
CA GLY A 210 4.96 -1.83 8.24
C GLY A 210 5.42 -1.39 9.63
N GLU A 211 6.62 -1.82 10.04
CA GLU A 211 7.17 -1.61 11.38
C GLU A 211 7.98 -0.30 11.52
N ASP A 212 8.37 0.34 10.41
CA ASP A 212 9.15 1.58 10.36
C ASP A 212 8.38 2.85 10.81
N GLY A 213 7.24 2.68 11.46
CA GLY A 213 6.42 3.73 12.04
C GLY A 213 6.19 3.52 13.54
N GLY A 214 7.18 3.01 14.26
CA GLY A 214 7.24 2.95 15.73
C GLY A 214 8.11 4.05 16.33
#